data_AF-A0A3C0XP29-F1
#
_entry.id   AF-A0A3C0XP29-F1
#
_cell.length_a   1.000
_cell.length_b   1.000
_cell.length_c   1.000
_cell.angle_alpha   90.00
_cell.angle_beta   90.00
_cell.angle_gamma   90.00
#
_symmetry.space_group_name_H-M   'P 1'
#
loop_
_entity.id
_entity.type
_entity.pdbx_description
1 polymer ?
#
loop_
_entity_poly.entity_id
_entity_poly.type
_entity_poly.pdbx_seq_one_letter_code
_entity_poly.pdbx_strand_id
1 'polypeptide(L)' 'MVERAVSLTIERERALVRDAGARRPKAWGALAAKGVVAFRELAGRAPTDAERRAIWSGLWRAAEEATVRG' A
#
# COMPACT_ATOMS: atom_id res chain seq x y z
N MET A 1 -3.92 10.33 8.57
CA MET A 1 -2.65 10.13 7.83
C MET A 1 -2.54 8.76 7.20
N VAL A 2 -2.71 7.67 7.96
CA VAL A 2 -2.67 6.28 7.43
C VAL A 2 -3.64 6.07 6.26
N GLU A 3 -4.93 6.31 6.47
CA GLU A 3 -5.94 6.10 5.41
C GLU A 3 -5.63 6.91 4.15
N ARG A 4 -5.25 8.18 4.32
CA ARG A 4 -4.88 9.04 3.19
C ARG A 4 -3.65 8.52 2.44
N ALA A 5 -2.64 7.99 3.15
CA ALA A 5 -1.48 7.36 2.54
C ALA A 5 -1.85 6.09 1.76
N VAL A 6 -2.75 5.27 2.31
CA VAL A 6 -3.28 4.08 1.63
C VAL A 6 -4.02 4.47 0.35
N SER A 7 -4.98 5.39 0.41
CA SER A 7 -5.74 5.84 -0.76
C SER A 7 -4.83 6.43 -1.85
N LEU A 8 -3.89 7.32 -1.48
CA LEU A 8 -2.95 7.91 -2.43
C LEU A 8 -2.04 6.87 -3.07
N THR A 9 -1.61 5.86 -2.32
CA THR A 9 -0.78 4.77 -2.86
C THR A 9 -1.57 3.92 -3.83
N ILE A 10 -2.82 3.55 -3.50
CA ILE A 10 -3.69 2.80 -4.41
C ILE A 10 -3.94 3.57 -5.71
N GLU A 11 -4.21 4.87 -5.60
CA GLU A 11 -4.46 5.75 -6.76
C GLU A 11 -3.24 5.85 -7.69
N ARG A 12 -2.04 6.04 -7.12
CA ARG A 12 -0.79 6.25 -7.86
C ARG A 12 -0.19 4.94 -8.40
N GLU A 13 -0.34 3.85 -7.67
CA GLU A 13 0.38 2.59 -7.91
C GLU A 13 -0.57 1.45 -8.34
N ARG A 14 -1.64 1.76 -9.10
CA ARG A 14 -2.69 0.79 -9.49
C ARG A 14 -2.14 -0.49 -10.14
N ALA A 15 -1.10 -0.38 -10.97
CA ALA A 15 -0.45 -1.55 -11.58
C ALA A 15 0.17 -2.45 -10.51
N LEU A 16 0.85 -1.86 -9.53
CA LEU A 16 1.50 -2.57 -8.45
C LEU A 16 0.51 -3.22 -7.48
N VAL A 17 -0.66 -2.59 -7.28
CA VAL A 17 -1.79 -3.20 -6.54
C VAL A 17 -2.26 -4.49 -7.24
N ARG A 18 -2.45 -4.46 -8.56
CA ARG A 18 -2.81 -5.66 -9.34
C ARG A 18 -1.72 -6.72 -9.31
N ASP A 19 -0.47 -6.33 -9.48
CA ASP A 19 0.67 -7.26 -9.45
C ASP A 19 0.84 -7.92 -8.08
N ALA A 20 0.61 -7.17 -6.99
CA ALA A 20 0.61 -7.71 -5.64
C ALA A 20 -0.52 -8.74 -5.46
N GLY A 21 -1.74 -8.43 -5.92
CA GLY A 21 -2.88 -9.34 -5.91
C GLY A 21 -2.64 -10.61 -6.74
N ALA A 22 -1.97 -10.48 -7.89
CA ALA A 22 -1.56 -11.60 -8.74
C ALA A 22 -0.31 -12.36 -8.22
N ARG A 23 0.16 -12.05 -7.00
CA ARG A 23 1.32 -12.67 -6.35
C ARG A 23 2.61 -12.58 -7.18
N ARG A 24 2.78 -11.51 -7.96
CA ARG A 24 4.02 -11.28 -8.69
C ARG A 24 5.17 -11.08 -7.70
N PRO A 25 6.33 -11.73 -7.92
CA PRO A 25 7.48 -11.56 -7.04
C PRO A 25 7.83 -10.09 -6.83
N LYS A 26 8.14 -9.72 -5.58
CA LYS A 26 8.54 -8.36 -5.16
C LYS A 26 7.44 -7.27 -5.23
N ALA A 27 6.30 -7.53 -5.87
CA ALA A 27 5.24 -6.51 -6.01
C ALA A 27 4.69 -6.06 -4.65
N TRP A 28 4.42 -6.99 -3.73
CA TRP A 28 3.99 -6.65 -2.37
C TRP A 28 5.00 -5.78 -1.63
N GLY A 29 6.28 -6.16 -1.64
CA GLY A 29 7.34 -5.41 -0.95
C GLY A 29 7.47 -3.99 -1.50
N ALA A 30 7.36 -3.81 -2.82
CA ALA A 30 7.37 -2.50 -3.45
C ALA A 30 6.13 -1.67 -3.07
N LEU A 31 4.93 -2.26 -3.09
CA LEU A 31 3.68 -1.58 -2.72
C LEU A 31 3.70 -1.13 -1.26
N ALA A 32 4.12 -2.01 -0.36
CA ALA A 32 4.27 -1.73 1.07
C ALA A 32 5.26 -0.58 1.33
N ALA A 33 6.37 -0.53 0.60
CA ALA A 33 7.35 0.55 0.68
C ALA A 33 6.77 1.89 0.19
N LYS A 34 6.03 1.89 -0.94
CA LYS A 34 5.34 3.07 -1.46
C LYS A 34 4.33 3.64 -0.46
N GLY A 35 3.58 2.78 0.23
CA GLY A 35 2.69 3.18 1.32
C GLY A 35 3.40 3.93 2.45
N VAL A 36 4.57 3.42 2.86
CA VAL A 36 5.39 4.06 3.90
C VAL A 36 5.97 5.40 3.42
N VAL A 37 6.39 5.49 2.16
CA VAL A 37 6.87 6.74 1.55
C VAL A 37 5.74 7.78 1.50
N ALA A 38 4.55 7.41 1.01
CA ALA A 38 3.40 8.30 0.98
C ALA A 38 3.03 8.80 2.39
N PHE A 39 3.07 7.94 3.41
CA PHE A 39 2.87 8.37 4.79
C PHE A 39 3.91 9.40 5.23
N ARG A 40 5.19 9.16 4.94
CA ARG A 40 6.29 10.08 5.29
C ARG A 40 6.14 11.45 4.64
N GLU A 41 5.78 11.48 3.36
CA GLU A 41 5.51 12.73 2.63
C GLU A 41 4.37 13.52 3.25
N LEU A 42 3.30 12.85 3.68
CA LEU A 42 2.14 13.50 4.29
C LEU A 42 2.42 13.95 5.73
N ALA A 43 3.05 13.09 6.54
CA ALA A 43 3.18 13.29 7.98
C ALA A 43 4.47 14.01 8.40
N GLY A 44 5.45 14.14 7.49
CA GLY A 44 6.77 14.70 7.80
C GLY A 44 7.62 13.85 8.73
N ARG A 45 7.21 12.60 9.01
CA ARG A 45 7.89 11.67 9.93
C ARG A 45 7.73 10.21 9.49
N ALA A 46 8.55 9.32 10.05
CA ALA A 46 8.34 7.89 9.91
C ALA A 46 7.04 7.43 10.60
N PRO A 47 6.36 6.40 10.07
CA PRO A 47 5.25 5.78 10.77
C PRO A 47 5.76 5.01 12.00
N THR A 48 4.95 5.00 13.05
CA THR A 48 5.07 4.03 14.15
C THR A 48 4.83 2.60 13.63
N ASP A 49 5.16 1.58 14.43
CA ASP A 49 4.89 0.19 14.04
C ASP A 49 3.39 -0.07 13.82
N ALA A 50 2.53 0.47 14.69
CA ALA A 50 1.07 0.37 14.55
C ALA A 50 0.57 1.03 13.26
N GLU A 51 1.04 2.25 12.94
CA GLU A 51 0.69 2.93 11.69
C GLU A 51 1.21 2.17 10.46
N ARG A 52 2.43 1.64 10.52
CA ARG A 52 3.01 0.84 9.42
C ARG A 52 2.17 -0.41 9.15
N ARG A 53 1.79 -1.14 10.19
CA ARG A 53 0.90 -2.32 10.07
C ARG A 53 -0.46 -1.94 9.49
N ALA A 54 -1.02 -0.80 9.91
CA ALA A 54 -2.29 -0.31 9.38
C ALA A 54 -2.19 0.08 7.89
N ILE A 55 -1.09 0.72 7.46
CA ILE A 55 -0.81 0.99 6.05
C ILE A 55 -0.76 -0.32 5.26
N TRP A 56 0.01 -1.29 5.73
CA TRP A 56 0.14 -2.58 5.06
C TRP A 56 -1.21 -3.32 5.00
N SER A 57 -1.96 -3.36 6.09
CA SER A 57 -3.28 -3.99 6.11
C SER A 57 -4.23 -3.36 5.08
N GLY A 58 -4.26 -2.03 4.98
CA GLY A 58 -5.07 -1.33 3.98
C GLY A 58 -4.65 -1.65 2.53
N LEU A 59 -3.35 -1.67 2.25
CA LEU A 59 -2.83 -2.00 0.92
C LEU A 59 -3.04 -3.48 0.56
N TRP A 60 -2.93 -4.38 1.53
CA TRP A 60 -3.18 -5.80 1.34
C TRP A 60 -4.63 -6.07 0.95
N ARG A 61 -5.59 -5.46 1.64
CA ARG A 61 -7.03 -5.55 1.28
C ARG A 61 -7.28 -5.10 -0.16
N ALA A 62 -6.70 -3.97 -0.56
CA ALA A 62 -6.81 -3.49 -1.94
C ALA A 62 -6.20 -4.46 -2.97
N ALA A 63 -5.09 -5.12 -2.62
CA ALA A 63 -4.48 -6.14 -3.47
C ALA A 63 -5.36 -7.40 -3.58
N GLU A 64 -5.97 -7.87 -2.49
CA GLU A 64 -6.91 -9.00 -2.49
C GLU A 64 -8.16 -8.70 -3.33
N GLU A 65 -8.72 -7.49 -3.19
CA GLU A 65 -9.86 -7.04 -4.00
C GLU A 65 -9.53 -6.98 -5.50
N ALA A 66 -8.29 -6.60 -5.86
CA ALA A 66 -7.83 -6.59 -7.23
C ALA A 66 -7.71 -8.00 -7.84
N THR A 67 -7.46 -9.03 -7.03
CA THR A 67 -7.44 -10.43 -7.47
C THR A 67 -8.84 -10.95 -7.82
N VAL A 68 -9.87 -10.54 -7.08
CA VAL A 68 -11.26 -11.00 -7.30
C VAL A 68 -11.87 -10.42 -8.59
N ARG A 69 -11.37 -9.27 -9.04
CA ARG A 69 -11.90 -8.55 -10.22
C ARG A 69 -11.02 -8.69 -11.47
N GLY A 70 -9.96 -9.48 -11.40
CA GLY A 70 -8.98 -9.69 -12.48
C GLY A 70 -9.28 -10.89 -13.34
#